data_AF-B6VMD4-F1
#
_entry.id   AF-B6VMD4-F1
#
_cell.length_a   1.000
_cell.length_b   1.000
_cell.length_c   1.000
_cell.angle_alpha   90.00
_cell.angle_beta   90.00
_cell.angle_gamma   90.00
#
_symmetry.space_group_name_H-M   'P 1'
#
loop_
_entity.id
_entity.type
_entity.pdbx_description
1 polymer ?
#
loop_
_entity_poly.entity_id
_entity_poly.type
_entity_poly.pdbx_seq_one_letter_code
_entity_poly.pdbx_strand_id
1 'polypeptide(L)'
;MINTLKMLRWEFLGLFFISLFLTWQLEDYISWWQFILLFFLIDIIGYYPGRIWSLLNKKEVPPAGFYTIYNICHNVFTLSMISLLWLWLFKDNYSVIALFVHICLDRGVLGNFPKLSINVFKQPTVH
;
A
#
# COMPACT_ATOMS: atom_id res chain seq x y z
N MET A 1 -23.58 1.94 4.24
CA MET A 1 -22.37 1.14 3.95
C MET A 1 -21.61 1.63 2.72
N ILE A 2 -22.28 1.89 1.59
CA ILE A 2 -21.63 2.44 0.37
C ILE A 2 -21.06 3.85 0.60
N ASN A 3 -21.77 4.70 1.35
CA ASN A 3 -21.29 6.07 1.63
C ASN A 3 -20.06 6.12 2.55
N THR A 4 -19.93 5.17 3.49
CA THR A 4 -18.82 5.15 4.46
C THR A 4 -17.50 4.74 3.80
N LEU A 5 -17.53 3.74 2.90
CA LEU A 5 -16.33 3.35 2.14
C LEU A 5 -15.91 4.39 1.11
N LYS A 6 -16.88 5.07 0.48
CA LYS A 6 -16.59 6.20 -0.41
C LYS A 6 -15.95 7.36 0.34
N MET A 7 -16.48 7.73 1.51
CA MET A 7 -15.88 8.77 2.35
C MET A 7 -14.44 8.41 2.72
N LEU A 8 -14.19 7.18 3.18
CA LEU A 8 -12.85 6.71 3.50
C LEU A 8 -11.91 6.75 2.29
N ARG A 9 -12.41 6.40 1.09
CA ARG A 9 -11.64 6.53 -0.16
C ARG A 9 -11.24 7.99 -0.43
N TRP A 10 -12.14 8.94 -0.22
CA TRP A 10 -11.82 10.37 -0.35
C TRP A 10 -10.79 10.84 0.68
N GLU A 11 -10.84 10.34 1.91
CA GLU A 11 -9.82 10.62 2.93
C GLU A 11 -8.43 10.12 2.46
N PHE A 12 -8.33 8.87 1.99
CA PHE A 12 -7.09 8.35 1.43
C PHE A 12 -6.63 9.09 0.18
N LEU A 13 -7.55 9.60 -0.64
CA LEU A 13 -7.20 10.44 -1.78
C LEU A 13 -6.60 11.78 -1.33
N GLY A 14 -7.17 12.41 -0.29
CA GLY A 14 -6.57 13.60 0.33
C GLY A 14 -5.18 13.31 0.90
N LEU A 15 -5.04 12.19 1.63
CA LEU A 15 -3.76 11.75 2.19
C LEU A 15 -2.73 11.41 1.10
N PHE A 16 -3.16 10.95 -0.07
CA PHE A 16 -2.28 10.74 -1.21
C PHE A 16 -1.65 12.06 -1.66
N PHE A 17 -2.46 13.11 -1.86
CA PHE A 17 -1.94 14.43 -2.21
C PHE A 17 -1.07 15.05 -1.11
N ILE A 18 -1.43 14.86 0.16
CA ILE A 18 -0.58 15.29 1.28
C ILE A 18 0.77 14.58 1.24
N SER A 19 0.78 13.26 0.98
CA SER A 19 2.01 12.47 0.88
C SER A 19 2.88 12.91 -0.30
N LEU A 20 2.27 13.24 -1.45
CA LEU A 20 2.99 13.81 -2.60
C LEU A 20 3.57 15.19 -2.29
N PHE A 21 2.80 16.05 -1.61
CA PHE A 21 3.27 17.36 -1.18
C PHE A 21 4.46 17.24 -0.22
N LEU A 22 4.40 16.33 0.75
CA LEU A 22 5.53 16.05 1.65
C LEU A 22 6.74 15.47 0.91
N THR A 23 6.51 14.60 -0.09
CA THR A 23 7.58 14.08 -0.95
C THR A 23 8.30 15.22 -1.67
N TRP A 24 7.55 16.19 -2.21
CA TRP A 24 8.12 17.37 -2.86
C TRP A 24 8.84 18.29 -1.88
N GLN A 25 8.26 18.57 -0.71
CA GLN A 25 8.87 19.44 0.30
C GLN A 25 10.17 18.88 0.90
N LEU A 26 10.31 17.56 0.94
CA LEU A 26 11.45 16.86 1.54
C LEU A 26 12.33 16.18 0.48
N GLU A 27 12.23 16.59 -0.79
CA GLU A 27 12.92 15.94 -1.92
C GLU A 27 14.44 15.82 -1.69
N ASP A 28 15.07 16.85 -1.14
CA ASP A 28 16.51 16.87 -0.85
C ASP A 28 16.96 15.78 0.13
N TYR A 29 16.03 15.24 0.91
CA TYR A 29 16.26 14.21 1.91
C TYR A 29 15.75 12.82 1.48
N ILE A 30 15.36 12.68 0.21
CA ILE A 30 14.84 11.45 -0.36
C ILE A 30 15.88 10.84 -1.29
N SER A 31 16.25 9.59 -0.99
CA SER A 31 16.95 8.76 -1.95
C SER A 31 15.92 8.16 -2.90
N TRP A 32 15.82 8.68 -4.12
CA TRP A 32 14.84 8.21 -5.11
C TRP A 32 14.91 6.71 -5.38
N TRP A 33 16.10 6.10 -5.33
CA TRP A 33 16.25 4.65 -5.43
C TRP A 33 15.54 3.92 -4.28
N GLN A 34 15.75 4.35 -3.04
CA GLN A 34 15.10 3.75 -1.87
C GLN A 34 13.60 4.05 -1.85
N PHE A 35 13.18 5.24 -2.27
CA PHE A 35 11.78 5.61 -2.40
C PHE A 35 11.05 4.65 -3.35
N ILE A 36 11.59 4.45 -4.55
CA ILE A 36 11.04 3.52 -5.54
C ILE A 36 11.01 2.10 -4.98
N LEU A 37 12.09 1.66 -4.34
CA LEU A 37 12.15 0.33 -3.73
C LEU A 37 11.06 0.15 -2.66
N LEU A 38 10.93 1.10 -1.73
CA LEU A 38 9.95 1.04 -0.65
C LEU A 38 8.51 1.10 -1.18
N PHE A 39 8.27 1.93 -2.21
CA PHE A 39 6.98 2.00 -2.90
C PHE A 39 6.55 0.60 -3.38
N PHE A 40 7.40 -0.10 -4.14
CA PHE A 40 7.07 -1.42 -4.66
C PHE A 40 7.19 -2.55 -3.64
N LEU A 41 7.95 -2.38 -2.55
CA LEU A 41 8.26 -3.44 -1.60
C LEU A 41 6.99 -4.10 -1.02
N ILE A 42 5.97 -3.29 -0.72
CA ILE A 42 4.75 -3.78 -0.08
C ILE A 42 3.87 -4.60 -1.04
N ASP A 43 3.96 -4.32 -2.35
CA ASP A 43 3.34 -5.15 -3.40
C ASP A 43 4.15 -6.40 -3.68
N ILE A 44 5.49 -6.29 -3.70
CA ILE A 44 6.39 -7.43 -3.91
C ILE A 44 6.16 -8.51 -2.86
N ILE A 45 5.97 -8.11 -1.60
CA ILE A 45 5.71 -9.04 -0.49
C ILE A 45 4.21 -9.36 -0.38
N GLY A 46 3.35 -8.35 -0.48
CA GLY A 46 1.93 -8.48 -0.18
C GLY A 46 1.08 -9.01 -1.34
N TYR A 47 1.30 -8.51 -2.55
CA TYR A 47 0.39 -8.71 -3.69
C TYR A 47 0.92 -9.72 -4.70
N TYR A 48 2.17 -9.58 -5.14
CA TYR A 48 2.72 -10.44 -6.20
C TYR A 48 2.67 -11.94 -5.88
N PRO A 49 2.93 -12.43 -4.66
CA PRO A 49 2.88 -13.86 -4.39
C PRO A 49 1.49 -14.47 -4.67
N GLY A 50 0.42 -13.81 -4.21
CA GLY A 50 -0.96 -14.26 -4.45
C GLY A 50 -1.35 -14.15 -5.91
N ARG A 51 -0.90 -13.10 -6.59
CA ARG A 51 -1.18 -12.89 -8.01
C ARG A 51 -0.46 -13.91 -8.90
N ILE A 52 0.82 -14.18 -8.63
CA ILE A 52 1.61 -15.19 -9.34
C ILE A 52 0.99 -16.56 -9.13
N TRP A 53 0.61 -16.92 -7.89
CA TRP A 53 -0.08 -18.18 -7.63
C TRP A 53 -1.38 -18.28 -8.44
N SER A 54 -2.19 -17.22 -8.47
CA SER A 54 -3.43 -17.14 -9.24
C SER A 54 -3.22 -17.38 -10.74
N LEU A 55 -2.18 -16.76 -11.31
CA LEU A 55 -1.82 -16.92 -12.72
C LEU A 55 -1.34 -18.34 -13.04
N LEU A 56 -0.44 -18.89 -12.22
CA LEU A 56 0.11 -20.23 -12.42
C LEU A 56 -0.95 -21.34 -12.29
N ASN A 57 -1.90 -21.17 -11.37
CA ASN A 57 -2.92 -22.17 -11.09
C ASN A 57 -4.24 -21.94 -11.86
N LYS A 58 -4.31 -20.88 -12.69
CA LYS A 58 -5.52 -20.47 -13.42
C LYS A 58 -6.75 -20.33 -12.50
N LYS A 59 -6.54 -19.86 -11.27
CA LYS A 59 -7.58 -19.66 -10.25
C LYS A 59 -7.57 -18.21 -9.80
N GLU A 60 -8.72 -17.55 -9.81
CA GLU A 60 -8.80 -16.11 -9.50
C GLU A 60 -8.75 -15.79 -8.00
N VAL A 61 -9.06 -16.80 -7.17
CA VAL A 61 -9.09 -16.72 -5.70
C VAL A 61 -7.94 -17.58 -5.15
N PRO A 62 -6.82 -16.97 -4.71
CA PRO A 62 -5.73 -17.68 -4.04
C PRO A 62 -6.12 -18.22 -2.66
N PRO A 63 -5.28 -19.06 -2.02
CA PRO A 63 -5.45 -19.45 -0.62
C PRO A 63 -5.49 -18.26 0.34
N ALA A 64 -6.19 -18.42 1.47
CA ALA A 64 -6.40 -17.37 2.47
C ALA A 64 -5.10 -16.71 2.98
N GLY A 65 -4.00 -17.46 3.07
CA GLY A 65 -2.71 -16.93 3.51
C GLY A 65 -2.20 -15.75 2.69
N PHE A 66 -2.45 -15.72 1.38
CA PHE A 66 -2.05 -14.59 0.53
C PHE A 66 -2.82 -13.31 0.86
N TYR A 67 -4.08 -13.42 1.29
CA TYR A 67 -4.87 -12.28 1.73
C TYR A 67 -4.36 -11.76 3.07
N THR A 68 -3.99 -12.65 4.00
CA THR A 68 -3.41 -12.25 5.28
C THR A 68 -2.11 -11.49 5.08
N ILE A 69 -1.19 -12.01 4.24
CA ILE A 69 0.07 -11.32 3.94
C ILE A 69 -0.19 -9.98 3.27
N TYR A 70 -1.05 -9.94 2.24
CA TYR A 70 -1.46 -8.68 1.59
C TYR A 70 -1.98 -7.66 2.60
N ASN A 71 -2.92 -8.06 3.47
CA ASN A 71 -3.56 -7.17 4.42
C ASN A 71 -2.58 -6.68 5.50
N ILE A 72 -1.61 -7.49 5.94
CA ILE A 72 -0.56 -7.07 6.87
C ILE A 72 0.37 -6.06 6.20
N CYS A 73 0.85 -6.35 4.98
CA CYS A 73 1.72 -5.44 4.23
C CYS A 73 1.03 -4.11 3.88
N HIS A 74 -0.29 -4.13 3.66
CA HIS A 74 -1.10 -2.94 3.35
C HIS A 74 -1.89 -2.43 4.56
N ASN A 75 -1.42 -2.72 5.76
CA ASN A 75 -1.98 -2.18 6.99
C ASN A 75 -1.29 -0.86 7.34
N VAL A 76 -2.06 0.21 7.51
CA VAL A 76 -1.52 1.54 7.85
C VAL A 76 -0.70 1.51 9.14
N PHE A 77 -1.13 0.78 10.16
CA PHE A 77 -0.38 0.64 11.40
C PHE A 77 0.96 -0.07 11.19
N THR A 78 0.99 -1.16 10.41
CA THR A 78 2.24 -1.85 10.06
C THR A 78 3.19 -0.93 9.31
N LEU A 79 2.69 -0.18 8.32
CA LEU A 79 3.50 0.79 7.57
C LEU A 79 4.02 1.94 8.45
N SER A 80 3.19 2.45 9.36
CA SER A 80 3.60 3.47 10.33
C SER A 80 4.70 2.96 11.26
N MET A 81 4.59 1.72 11.76
CA MET A 81 5.63 1.11 12.58
C MET A 81 6.94 0.95 11.83
N ILE A 82 6.88 0.49 10.56
CA ILE A 82 8.06 0.40 9.68
C ILE A 82 8.66 1.80 9.45
N SER A 83 7.81 2.81 9.26
CA SER A 83 8.24 4.19 9.03
C SER A 83 8.94 4.80 10.24
N LEU A 84 8.40 4.58 11.45
CA LEU A 84 9.05 5.00 12.69
C LEU A 84 10.40 4.31 12.88
N LEU A 85 10.47 3.00 12.63
CA LEU A 85 11.73 2.26 12.71
C LEU A 85 12.75 2.77 11.69
N TRP A 86 12.31 3.08 10.47
CA TRP A 86 13.16 3.63 9.42
C TRP A 86 13.73 4.99 9.82
N LEU A 87 12.89 5.91 10.28
CA LEU A 87 13.35 7.24 10.72
C LEU A 87 14.27 7.14 11.94
N TRP A 88 14.07 6.16 12.83
CA TRP A 88 14.99 5.92 13.93
C TRP A 88 16.38 5.46 13.46
N LEU A 89 16.45 4.58 12.46
CA LEU A 89 17.71 4.03 11.94
C LEU A 89 18.43 4.96 10.96
N PHE A 90 17.68 5.65 10.11
CA PHE A 90 18.21 6.42 8.97
C PHE A 90 18.02 7.93 9.11
N LYS A 91 17.46 8.41 10.23
CA LYS A 91 17.30 9.82 10.63
C LYS A 91 16.69 10.68 9.50
N ASP A 92 17.54 11.43 8.80
CA ASP A 92 17.15 12.40 7.78
C ASP A 92 16.83 11.76 6.43
N ASN A 93 16.45 10.48 6.42
CA ASN A 93 16.07 9.75 5.23
C ASN A 93 14.56 9.60 5.16
N TYR A 94 13.92 10.48 4.41
CA TYR A 94 12.47 10.53 4.28
C TYR A 94 11.94 9.70 3.10
N SER A 95 12.77 8.83 2.51
CA SER A 95 12.35 7.91 1.45
C SER A 95 11.17 7.03 1.86
N VAL A 96 10.98 6.83 3.17
CA VAL A 96 9.88 6.05 3.74
C VAL A 96 8.48 6.65 3.53
N ILE A 97 8.40 7.93 3.13
CA ILE A 97 7.15 8.55 2.65
C ILE A 97 6.55 7.74 1.48
N ALA A 98 7.38 7.04 0.69
CA ALA A 98 6.95 6.13 -0.37
C ALA A 98 5.89 5.12 0.08
N LEU A 99 5.98 4.60 1.31
CA LEU A 99 5.01 3.66 1.87
C LEU A 99 3.62 4.29 1.98
N PHE A 100 3.57 5.56 2.40
CA PHE A 100 2.33 6.33 2.50
C PHE A 100 1.80 6.73 1.13
N VAL A 101 2.68 7.11 0.20
CA VAL A 101 2.28 7.39 -1.19
C VAL A 101 1.64 6.15 -1.81
N HIS A 102 2.24 4.96 -1.67
CA HIS A 102 1.69 3.71 -2.20
C HIS A 102 0.34 3.35 -1.56
N ILE A 103 0.25 3.28 -0.23
CA ILE A 103 -1.00 2.86 0.42
C ILE A 103 -2.14 3.86 0.15
N CYS A 104 -1.85 5.16 0.12
CA CYS A 104 -2.87 6.17 -0.17
C CYS A 104 -3.29 6.14 -1.64
N LEU A 105 -2.37 5.85 -2.56
CA LEU A 105 -2.71 5.58 -3.96
C LEU A 105 -3.61 4.35 -4.08
N ASP A 106 -3.25 3.25 -3.43
CA ASP A 106 -3.99 1.98 -3.47
C ASP A 106 -5.42 2.15 -2.91
N ARG A 107 -5.56 2.79 -1.75
CA ARG A 107 -6.86 3.00 -1.11
C ARG A 107 -7.69 4.11 -1.77
N GLY A 108 -7.06 5.25 -2.07
CA GLY A 108 -7.74 6.47 -2.53
C GLY A 108 -8.00 6.49 -4.02
N VAL A 109 -6.97 6.23 -4.82
CA VAL A 109 -7.07 6.27 -6.29
C VAL A 109 -7.65 4.96 -6.81
N LEU A 110 -7.07 3.82 -6.41
CA LEU A 110 -7.45 2.50 -6.96
C LEU A 110 -8.66 1.87 -6.25
N GLY A 111 -9.01 2.32 -5.04
CA GLY A 111 -10.13 1.75 -4.29
C GLY A 111 -9.89 0.31 -3.81
N ASN A 112 -8.63 -0.14 -3.77
CA ASN A 112 -8.26 -1.40 -3.17
C ASN A 112 -8.31 -1.21 -1.66
N PHE A 113 -9.24 -1.85 -0.96
CA PHE A 113 -9.29 -1.90 0.51
C PHE A 113 -8.91 -3.31 1.00
N PRO A 114 -8.70 -3.55 2.31
CA PRO A 114 -8.39 -4.89 2.82
C PRO A 114 -9.28 -5.96 2.19
N LYS A 115 -8.63 -7.02 1.69
CA LYS A 115 -9.30 -8.03 0.88
C LYS A 115 -9.78 -9.17 1.77
N LEU A 116 -11.01 -9.62 1.51
CA LEU A 116 -11.54 -10.85 2.08
C LEU A 116 -11.05 -12.04 1.25
N SER A 117 -10.88 -13.21 1.88
CA SER A 117 -10.41 -14.43 1.23
C SER A 117 -11.35 -14.98 0.14
N ILE A 118 -12.54 -14.40 0.00
CA ILE A 118 -13.51 -14.71 -1.05
C ILE A 118 -13.39 -13.80 -2.27
N ASN A 119 -12.64 -12.69 -2.18
CA ASN A 119 -12.57 -11.69 -3.25
C ASN A 119 -11.60 -12.12 -4.35
N VAL A 120 -11.90 -11.76 -5.60
CA VAL A 120 -10.93 -11.90 -6.70
C VAL A 120 -9.71 -11.03 -6.42
N PHE A 121 -8.52 -11.65 -6.42
CA PHE A 121 -7.32 -11.00 -5.90
C PHE A 121 -6.91 -9.73 -6.69
N LYS A 122 -7.17 -9.69 -8.01
CA LYS A 122 -6.84 -8.56 -8.90
C LYS A 122 -7.85 -7.40 -8.83
N GLN A 123 -9.02 -7.58 -8.24
CA GLN A 123 -10.10 -6.59 -8.34
C GLN A 123 -10.04 -5.55 -7.21
N PRO A 124 -10.39 -4.28 -7.51
CA PRO A 124 -10.59 -3.28 -6.48
C PRO A 124 -11.75 -3.67 -5.57
N THR A 125 -11.63 -3.32 -4.30
CA THR A 125 -12.65 -3.61 -3.28
C THR A 125 -13.83 -2.64 -3.40
N VAL A 126 -13.55 -1.41 -3.85
CA VAL A 126 -14.53 -0.35 -4.07
C VAL A 126 -14.30 0.26 -5.44
N HIS A 127 -15.36 0.31 -6.25
CA HIS A 127 -15.36 0.97 -7.57
C HIS A 127 -15.57 2.47 -7.47
#